data_AF-A0A7C0Z0N0-F1
#
_entry.id   AF-A0A7C0Z0N0-F1
#
_cell.length_a   1.000
_cell.length_b   1.000
_cell.length_c   1.000
_cell.angle_alpha   90.00
_cell.angle_beta   90.00
_cell.angle_gamma   90.00
#
_symmetry.space_group_name_H-M   'P 1'
#
loop_
_entity.id
_entity.type
_entity.pdbx_description
1 polymer ?
#
loop_
_entity_poly.entity_id
_entity_poly.type
_entity_poly.pdbx_seq_one_letter_code
_entity_poly.pdbx_strand_id
1 'polypeptide(L)'
;MIWVKIGVENKSKDIEIIFKILGKNIGEEVRLEKILEEMLDRNVSSSDVLFLLLQKLKRDGYLEGRKGVIKVVKPIEKEERVKIKKEIERRINRIKKLFVTPLEVAKFYQCPRRFWLEKVVLSRQFKERRGKVWDGEVIHLAVKLFASQLGKKKIQECIENAAEEALKKYEGKTELEKEKLVEFLKKFNEFLHEEKFVRVFPEKMIESFKIGLSGSPDLIGIKENGEIIAIDIKAGEMRRGIKKEHLLQNIGESILVENYFRKKVNECYLIYFGSDSLVKIKISRDMKDEFLKYKKLIGKFVASRRIPPKSRLPNYRKRVCQGCHVKPACDNIEILRKFRKI
;
A
#
# COMPACT_ATOMS: atom_id res chain seq x y z
N MET A 1 14.19 -0.81 21.06
CA MET A 1 12.72 -0.88 20.94
C MET A 1 12.36 -0.86 19.46
N ILE A 2 11.50 -1.76 18.96
CA ILE A 2 11.10 -1.78 17.55
C ILE A 2 10.02 -0.72 17.36
N TRP A 3 10.25 0.27 16.51
CA TRP A 3 9.22 1.24 16.13
C TRP A 3 8.28 0.62 15.08
N VAL A 4 7.26 -0.09 15.57
CA VAL A 4 6.12 -0.55 14.78
C VAL A 4 4.85 0.09 15.29
N LYS A 5 3.94 0.47 14.38
CA LYS A 5 2.69 1.14 14.72
C LYS A 5 1.76 0.18 15.45
N ILE A 6 1.42 0.49 16.71
CA ILE A 6 0.41 -0.24 17.49
C ILE A 6 -0.81 0.65 17.64
N GLY A 7 -1.95 0.13 17.23
CA GLY A 7 -3.22 0.84 17.21
C GLY A 7 -3.40 1.74 16.00
N VAL A 8 -4.51 2.45 16.00
CA VAL A 8 -4.95 3.30 14.89
C VAL A 8 -4.70 4.76 15.25
N GLU A 9 -4.16 5.54 14.32
CA GLU A 9 -4.03 6.99 14.47
C GLU A 9 -5.41 7.67 14.48
N ASN A 10 -5.46 8.91 14.93
CA ASN A 10 -6.70 9.67 14.98
C ASN A 10 -7.37 9.76 13.59
N LYS A 11 -8.63 9.31 13.48
CA LYS A 11 -9.44 9.29 12.24
C LYS A 11 -10.54 10.35 12.20
N SER A 12 -10.44 11.38 13.04
CA SER A 12 -11.38 12.51 13.11
C SER A 12 -11.65 13.14 11.74
N LYS A 13 -10.59 13.40 10.96
CA LYS A 13 -10.71 13.98 9.61
C LYS A 13 -11.42 13.03 8.63
N ASP A 14 -11.08 11.74 8.67
CA ASP A 14 -11.70 10.72 7.82
C ASP A 14 -13.22 10.63 8.09
N ILE A 15 -13.63 10.67 9.36
CA ILE A 15 -15.04 10.69 9.77
C ILE A 15 -15.77 11.91 9.21
N GLU A 16 -15.19 13.11 9.32
CA GLU A 16 -15.78 14.34 8.77
C GLU A 16 -15.96 14.27 7.26
N ILE A 17 -14.96 13.74 6.56
CA ILE A 17 -15.03 13.56 5.10
C ILE A 17 -16.16 12.59 4.75
N ILE A 18 -16.28 11.47 5.46
CA ILE A 18 -17.34 10.49 5.22
C ILE A 18 -18.72 11.11 5.46
N PHE A 19 -18.90 11.89 6.53
CA PHE A 19 -20.17 12.61 6.73
C PHE A 19 -20.49 13.57 5.60
N LYS A 20 -19.49 14.27 5.05
CA LYS A 20 -19.69 15.15 3.88
C LYS A 20 -20.09 14.36 2.64
N ILE A 21 -19.48 13.21 2.38
CA ILE A 21 -19.85 12.34 1.25
C ILE A 21 -21.29 11.85 1.41
N LEU A 22 -21.64 11.31 2.59
CA LEU A 22 -22.98 10.80 2.87
C LEU A 22 -24.04 11.92 2.82
N GLY A 23 -23.72 13.10 3.33
CA GLY A 23 -24.64 14.24 3.37
C GLY A 23 -24.95 14.86 2.00
N LYS A 24 -24.12 14.62 0.98
CA LYS A 24 -24.41 15.07 -0.40
C LYS A 24 -25.49 14.26 -1.10
N ASN A 25 -25.77 13.06 -0.60
CA ASN A 25 -26.64 12.09 -1.25
C ASN A 25 -27.85 11.74 -0.36
N ILE A 26 -28.36 12.74 0.39
CA ILE A 26 -29.53 12.55 1.26
C ILE A 26 -30.75 12.30 0.38
N GLY A 27 -31.53 11.28 0.70
CA GLY A 27 -32.71 10.87 -0.06
C GLY A 27 -32.42 10.01 -1.29
N GLU A 28 -31.16 9.89 -1.72
CA GLU A 28 -30.76 9.14 -2.91
C GLU A 28 -30.25 7.73 -2.55
N GLU A 29 -30.53 6.76 -3.43
CA GLU A 29 -29.87 5.45 -3.37
C GLU A 29 -28.48 5.54 -4.02
N VAL A 30 -27.44 5.27 -3.24
CA VAL A 30 -26.05 5.32 -3.70
C VAL A 30 -25.38 3.97 -3.59
N ARG A 31 -24.68 3.58 -4.66
CA ARG A 31 -23.82 2.40 -4.67
C ARG A 31 -22.63 2.60 -3.75
N LEU A 32 -22.39 1.63 -2.88
CA LEU A 32 -21.30 1.67 -1.90
C LEU A 32 -19.92 1.78 -2.57
N GLU A 33 -19.76 1.21 -3.77
CA GLU A 33 -18.54 1.32 -4.55
C GLU A 33 -18.20 2.79 -4.88
N LYS A 34 -19.20 3.58 -5.29
CA LYS A 34 -19.00 5.01 -5.61
C LYS A 34 -18.54 5.81 -4.37
N ILE A 35 -19.07 5.48 -3.20
CA ILE A 35 -18.68 6.11 -1.94
C ILE A 35 -17.23 5.76 -1.59
N LEU A 36 -16.84 4.50 -1.74
CA LEU A 36 -15.47 4.05 -1.48
C LEU A 36 -14.46 4.68 -2.45
N GLU A 37 -14.84 4.86 -3.72
CA GLU A 37 -14.03 5.58 -4.69
C GLU A 37 -13.89 7.07 -4.35
N GLU A 38 -14.98 7.77 -3.99
CA GLU A 38 -14.91 9.18 -3.57
C GLU A 38 -14.10 9.35 -2.27
N MET A 39 -14.21 8.40 -1.34
CA MET A 39 -13.37 8.35 -0.15
C MET A 39 -11.88 8.27 -0.52
N LEU A 40 -11.54 7.45 -1.50
CA LEU A 40 -10.16 7.29 -1.97
C LEU A 40 -9.65 8.56 -2.66
N ASP A 41 -10.49 9.25 -3.44
CA ASP A 41 -10.15 10.57 -4.01
C ASP A 41 -9.79 11.57 -2.92
N ARG A 42 -10.59 11.60 -1.85
CA ARG A 42 -10.42 12.50 -0.71
C ARG A 42 -9.38 12.02 0.31
N ASN A 43 -8.60 10.98 -0.05
CA ASN A 43 -7.54 10.38 0.77
C ASN A 43 -8.04 9.84 2.12
N VAL A 44 -9.27 9.36 2.19
CA VAL A 44 -9.76 8.63 3.36
C VAL A 44 -9.13 7.25 3.36
N SER A 45 -8.31 7.01 4.37
CA SER A 45 -7.37 5.89 4.40
C SER A 45 -8.01 4.54 4.70
N SER A 46 -9.18 4.50 5.34
CA SER A 46 -9.77 3.20 5.73
C SER A 46 -11.27 3.14 5.54
N SER A 47 -11.72 2.13 4.81
CA SER A 47 -13.14 1.82 4.71
C SER A 47 -13.71 1.28 6.03
N ASP A 48 -12.90 0.74 6.95
CA ASP A 48 -13.39 0.30 8.27
C ASP A 48 -14.10 1.45 9.02
N VAL A 49 -13.65 2.70 8.85
CA VAL A 49 -14.33 3.89 9.41
C VAL A 49 -15.71 4.08 8.81
N LEU A 50 -15.85 3.96 7.48
CA LEU A 50 -17.15 4.02 6.80
C LEU A 50 -18.08 2.95 7.36
N PHE A 51 -17.67 1.69 7.42
CA PHE A 51 -18.54 0.61 7.87
C PHE A 51 -18.96 0.75 9.35
N LEU A 52 -18.08 1.28 10.20
CA LEU A 52 -18.44 1.61 11.58
C LEU A 52 -19.49 2.74 11.64
N LEU A 53 -19.35 3.76 10.79
CA LEU A 53 -20.35 4.83 10.66
C LEU A 53 -21.68 4.30 10.10
N LEU A 54 -21.66 3.53 9.02
CA LEU A 54 -22.87 2.97 8.41
C LEU A 54 -23.63 2.10 9.41
N GLN A 55 -22.94 1.27 10.21
CA GLN A 55 -23.56 0.47 11.26
C GLN A 55 -24.26 1.35 12.30
N LYS A 56 -23.61 2.42 12.75
CA LYS A 56 -24.16 3.36 13.73
C LYS A 56 -25.35 4.13 13.18
N LEU A 57 -25.21 4.69 11.98
CA LEU A 57 -26.26 5.44 11.30
C LEU A 57 -27.50 4.60 11.01
N LYS A 58 -27.32 3.32 10.64
CA LYS A 58 -28.43 2.39 10.46
C LYS A 58 -29.16 2.13 11.79
N ARG A 59 -28.41 1.88 12.87
CA ARG A 59 -28.99 1.64 14.21
C ARG A 59 -29.80 2.84 14.70
N ASP A 60 -29.33 4.05 14.43
CA ASP A 60 -29.94 5.29 14.88
C ASP A 60 -31.03 5.81 13.90
N GLY A 61 -31.35 5.05 12.85
CA GLY A 61 -32.43 5.37 11.91
C GLY A 61 -32.12 6.53 10.94
N TYR A 62 -30.84 6.81 10.67
CA TYR A 62 -30.40 7.76 9.64
C TYR A 62 -30.12 7.12 8.29
N LEU A 63 -30.05 5.79 8.25
CA LEU A 63 -29.60 5.06 7.07
C LEU A 63 -30.39 3.77 6.86
N GLU A 64 -30.83 3.58 5.63
CA GLU A 64 -31.32 2.31 5.10
C GLU A 64 -30.29 1.74 4.12
N GLY A 65 -30.31 0.42 3.94
CA GLY A 65 -29.38 -0.19 3.01
C GLY A 65 -29.68 -1.65 2.72
N ARG A 66 -29.44 -2.00 1.46
CA ARG A 66 -29.45 -3.37 0.92
C ARG A 66 -28.06 -3.72 0.40
N LYS A 67 -27.87 -4.93 -0.11
CA LYS A 67 -26.54 -5.38 -0.56
C LYS A 67 -25.97 -4.44 -1.63
N GLY A 68 -24.86 -3.76 -1.31
CA GLY A 68 -24.14 -2.86 -2.21
C GLY A 68 -24.73 -1.46 -2.38
N VAL A 69 -25.88 -1.15 -1.76
CA VAL A 69 -26.58 0.13 -1.93
C VAL A 69 -27.02 0.67 -0.57
N ILE A 70 -26.81 1.96 -0.34
CA ILE A 70 -27.25 2.66 0.87
C ILE A 70 -28.10 3.89 0.51
N LYS A 71 -28.97 4.30 1.44
CA LYS A 71 -29.74 5.54 1.35
C LYS A 71 -29.73 6.24 2.70
N VAL A 72 -29.28 7.49 2.72
CA VAL A 72 -29.38 8.34 3.91
C VAL A 72 -30.78 8.94 3.93
N VAL A 73 -31.61 8.51 4.89
CA VAL A 73 -33.05 8.81 4.86
C VAL A 73 -33.39 10.20 5.38
N LYS A 74 -32.52 10.77 6.23
CA LYS A 74 -32.71 12.11 6.79
C LYS A 74 -31.36 12.78 7.12
N PRO A 75 -31.30 14.12 7.14
CA PRO A 75 -30.13 14.85 7.59
C PRO A 75 -29.71 14.44 9.02
N ILE A 76 -28.39 14.45 9.25
CA ILE A 76 -27.82 14.26 10.58
C ILE A 76 -27.45 15.63 11.13
N GLU A 77 -28.14 16.05 12.19
CA GLU A 77 -27.89 17.32 12.87
C GLU A 77 -26.46 17.42 13.44
N LYS A 78 -25.97 18.65 13.60
CA LYS A 78 -24.57 18.91 13.98
C LYS A 78 -24.23 18.28 15.33
N GLU A 79 -25.11 18.40 16.31
CA GLU A 79 -24.95 17.85 17.66
C GLU A 79 -24.85 16.33 17.61
N GLU A 80 -25.65 15.70 16.75
CA GLU A 80 -25.66 14.25 16.61
C GLU A 80 -24.42 13.74 15.87
N ARG A 81 -23.94 14.46 14.84
CA ARG A 81 -22.65 14.16 14.19
C ARG A 81 -21.51 14.16 15.20
N VAL A 82 -21.47 15.13 16.11
CA VAL A 82 -20.43 15.21 17.15
C VAL A 82 -20.51 14.01 18.10
N LYS A 83 -21.71 13.59 18.51
CA LYS A 83 -21.89 12.40 19.36
C LYS A 83 -21.44 11.12 18.64
N ILE A 84 -21.92 10.90 17.43
CA ILE A 84 -21.57 9.73 16.60
C ILE A 84 -20.06 9.67 16.40
N LYS A 85 -19.44 10.79 16.02
CA LYS A 85 -17.99 10.90 15.84
C LYS A 85 -17.23 10.46 17.09
N LYS A 86 -17.57 11.01 18.26
CA LYS A 86 -16.93 10.63 19.54
C LYS A 86 -17.10 9.14 19.83
N GLU A 87 -18.25 8.55 19.53
CA GLU A 87 -18.47 7.10 19.68
C GLU A 87 -17.55 6.29 18.76
N ILE A 88 -17.48 6.65 17.47
CA ILE A 88 -16.62 5.96 16.50
C ILE A 88 -15.14 6.10 16.88
N GLU A 89 -14.68 7.28 17.26
CA GLU A 89 -13.31 7.52 17.73
C GLU A 89 -12.98 6.64 18.95
N ARG A 90 -13.88 6.53 19.93
CA ARG A 90 -13.71 5.63 21.08
C ARG A 90 -13.60 4.17 20.65
N ARG A 91 -14.40 3.71 19.69
CA ARG A 91 -14.32 2.33 19.16
C ARG A 91 -12.97 2.09 18.45
N ILE A 92 -12.51 3.04 17.65
CA ILE A 92 -11.22 2.98 16.94
C ILE A 92 -10.05 2.95 17.93
N ASN A 93 -10.07 3.79 18.96
CA ASN A 93 -8.99 3.89 19.96
C ASN A 93 -8.78 2.62 20.79
N ARG A 94 -9.80 1.75 20.88
CA ARG A 94 -9.71 0.43 21.53
C ARG A 94 -8.95 -0.60 20.69
N ILE A 95 -8.71 -0.34 19.41
CA ILE A 95 -7.96 -1.24 18.53
C ILE A 95 -6.48 -1.17 18.88
N LYS A 96 -5.93 -2.24 19.44
CA LYS A 96 -4.50 -2.37 19.81
C LYS A 96 -3.72 -3.31 18.88
N LYS A 97 -4.12 -3.38 17.61
CA LYS A 97 -3.46 -4.24 16.61
C LYS A 97 -2.12 -3.67 16.16
N LEU A 98 -1.20 -4.57 15.85
CA LEU A 98 0.05 -4.25 15.16
C LEU A 98 -0.23 -3.99 13.67
N PHE A 99 0.17 -2.80 13.20
CA PHE A 99 0.15 -2.41 11.80
C PHE A 99 1.53 -2.63 11.19
N VAL A 100 1.54 -3.31 10.04
CA VAL A 100 2.74 -3.53 9.22
C VAL A 100 2.40 -3.32 7.75
N THR A 101 3.40 -3.00 6.95
CA THR A 101 3.24 -2.86 5.51
C THR A 101 3.47 -4.18 4.76
N PRO A 102 2.89 -4.37 3.56
CA PRO A 102 3.21 -5.52 2.71
C PRO A 102 4.72 -5.67 2.45
N LEU A 103 5.41 -4.55 2.20
CA LEU A 103 6.86 -4.51 2.05
C LEU A 103 7.60 -4.98 3.33
N GLU A 104 7.11 -4.62 4.51
CA GLU A 104 7.69 -5.10 5.78
C GLU A 104 7.55 -6.62 5.94
N VAL A 105 6.41 -7.18 5.55
CA VAL A 105 6.20 -8.63 5.55
C VAL A 105 7.15 -9.32 4.58
N ALA A 106 7.31 -8.78 3.36
CA ALA A 106 8.26 -9.28 2.38
C ALA A 106 9.72 -9.21 2.87
N LYS A 107 10.12 -8.11 3.51
CA LYS A 107 11.46 -7.96 4.13
C LYS A 107 11.67 -8.92 5.29
N PHE A 108 10.64 -9.13 6.10
CA PHE A 108 10.69 -10.07 7.21
C PHE A 108 10.90 -11.51 6.70
N TYR A 109 10.21 -11.90 5.63
CA TYR A 109 10.46 -13.16 4.92
C TYR A 109 11.93 -13.28 4.49
N GLN A 110 12.49 -12.24 3.85
CA GLN A 110 13.90 -12.25 3.43
C GLN A 110 14.84 -12.43 4.62
N CYS A 111 14.68 -11.64 5.68
CA CYS A 111 15.50 -11.71 6.88
C CYS A 111 14.83 -10.98 8.07
N PRO A 112 14.38 -11.71 9.11
CA PRO A 112 13.79 -11.12 10.31
C PRO A 112 14.70 -10.08 10.98
N ARG A 113 16.01 -10.34 11.02
CA ARG A 113 16.99 -9.40 11.56
C ARG A 113 17.14 -8.14 10.72
N ARG A 114 17.06 -8.23 9.39
CA ARG A 114 17.12 -7.05 8.53
C ARG A 114 15.91 -6.16 8.80
N PHE A 115 14.71 -6.74 8.80
CA PHE A 115 13.47 -6.03 9.15
C PHE A 115 13.61 -5.33 10.51
N TRP A 116 14.11 -6.04 11.52
CA TRP A 116 14.32 -5.49 12.86
C TRP A 116 15.35 -4.35 12.90
N LEU A 117 16.52 -4.55 12.28
CA LEU A 117 17.58 -3.54 12.26
C LEU A 117 17.14 -2.27 11.54
N GLU A 118 16.42 -2.38 10.42
CA GLU A 118 15.88 -1.20 9.69
C GLU A 118 15.01 -0.30 10.59
N LYS A 119 14.42 -0.85 11.65
CA LYS A 119 13.56 -0.12 12.62
C LYS A 119 14.30 0.43 13.84
N VAL A 120 15.52 -0.04 14.10
CA VAL A 120 16.28 0.33 15.31
C VAL A 120 17.50 1.18 14.97
N VAL A 121 18.05 1.02 13.77
CA VAL A 121 19.18 1.82 13.27
C VAL A 121 18.67 2.92 12.34
N LEU A 122 19.42 4.03 12.20
CA LEU A 122 19.16 5.12 11.23
C LEU A 122 19.41 4.68 9.78
N SER A 123 18.77 3.58 9.36
CA SER A 123 19.02 2.89 8.09
C SER A 123 18.68 3.70 6.84
N ARG A 124 17.82 4.73 6.96
CA ARG A 124 17.43 5.61 5.85
C ARG A 124 18.62 6.35 5.24
N GLN A 125 19.47 6.94 6.08
CA GLN A 125 20.67 7.67 5.64
C GLN A 125 21.64 6.78 4.85
N PHE A 126 21.70 5.47 5.16
CA PHE A 126 22.54 4.51 4.44
C PHE A 126 21.94 4.06 3.10
N LYS A 127 20.62 4.16 2.92
CA LYS A 127 19.95 3.82 1.63
C LYS A 127 20.10 4.94 0.62
N GLU A 128 19.93 6.19 1.05
CA GLU A 128 20.00 7.39 0.19
C GLU A 128 21.38 7.59 -0.47
N ARG A 129 22.44 7.04 0.15
CA ARG A 129 23.82 7.07 -0.38
C ARG A 129 24.09 6.06 -1.51
N ARG A 130 23.10 5.25 -1.93
CA ARG A 130 23.27 4.25 -3.01
C ARG A 130 22.49 4.69 -4.25
N GLY A 131 23.20 5.03 -5.34
CA GLY A 131 22.66 5.69 -6.54
C GLY A 131 21.39 5.08 -7.17
N LYS A 132 21.24 3.75 -7.21
CA LYS A 132 20.10 3.07 -7.86
C LYS A 132 18.73 3.25 -7.16
N VAL A 133 18.68 3.92 -6.01
CA VAL A 133 17.41 4.23 -5.33
C VAL A 133 16.68 5.33 -6.09
N TRP A 134 17.40 6.31 -6.63
CA TRP A 134 16.81 7.50 -7.24
C TRP A 134 16.15 7.20 -8.58
N ASP A 135 16.72 6.33 -9.41
CA ASP A 135 16.08 5.87 -10.65
C ASP A 135 14.69 5.26 -10.37
N GLY A 136 14.58 4.45 -9.31
CA GLY A 136 13.29 3.89 -8.90
C GLY A 136 12.29 4.96 -8.47
N GLU A 137 12.72 5.92 -7.65
CA GLU A 137 11.88 7.04 -7.21
C GLU A 137 11.41 7.91 -8.38
N VAL A 138 12.25 8.12 -9.41
CA VAL A 138 11.88 8.80 -10.66
C VAL A 138 10.78 8.03 -11.38
N ILE A 139 10.93 6.71 -11.56
CA ILE A 139 9.94 5.87 -12.26
C ILE A 139 8.58 5.89 -11.54
N HIS A 140 8.57 5.68 -10.22
CA HIS A 140 7.33 5.72 -9.43
C HIS A 140 6.66 7.09 -9.51
N LEU A 141 7.44 8.18 -9.40
CA LEU A 141 6.92 9.53 -9.51
C LEU A 141 6.33 9.81 -10.89
N ALA A 142 7.01 9.40 -11.96
CA ALA A 142 6.53 9.60 -13.33
C ALA A 142 5.18 8.90 -13.54
N VAL A 143 5.06 7.64 -13.08
CA VAL A 143 3.79 6.91 -13.18
C VAL A 143 2.69 7.56 -12.34
N LYS A 144 3.02 8.02 -11.13
CA LYS A 144 2.07 8.74 -10.27
C LYS A 144 1.56 10.00 -10.96
N LEU A 145 2.45 10.81 -11.52
CA LEU A 145 2.11 12.06 -12.21
C LEU A 145 1.25 11.76 -13.44
N PHE A 146 1.67 10.80 -14.26
CA PHE A 146 0.92 10.35 -15.43
C PHE A 146 -0.50 9.90 -15.05
N ALA A 147 -0.64 8.98 -14.10
CA ALA A 147 -1.93 8.46 -13.65
C ALA A 147 -2.83 9.56 -13.04
N SER A 148 -2.24 10.55 -12.36
CA SER A 148 -2.99 11.68 -11.77
C SER A 148 -3.54 12.66 -12.81
N GLN A 149 -3.00 12.65 -14.02
CA GLN A 149 -3.37 13.53 -15.14
C GLN A 149 -4.32 12.87 -16.14
N LEU A 150 -4.54 11.55 -16.05
CA LEU A 150 -5.50 10.83 -16.90
C LEU A 150 -6.89 11.47 -16.86
N GLY A 151 -7.48 11.68 -18.03
CA GLY A 151 -8.78 12.33 -18.21
C GLY A 151 -8.80 13.85 -18.07
N LYS A 152 -7.66 14.50 -17.75
CA LYS A 152 -7.57 15.97 -17.61
C LYS A 152 -6.90 16.66 -18.80
N LYS A 153 -5.98 15.94 -19.47
CA LYS A 153 -5.16 16.44 -20.57
C LYS A 153 -5.08 15.39 -21.69
N LYS A 154 -4.51 15.76 -22.84
CA LYS A 154 -4.21 14.82 -23.93
C LYS A 154 -3.14 13.82 -23.46
N ILE A 155 -3.27 12.54 -23.85
CA ILE A 155 -2.39 11.46 -23.38
C ILE A 155 -0.91 11.76 -23.61
N GLN A 156 -0.54 12.20 -24.81
CA GLN A 156 0.86 12.52 -25.13
C GLN A 156 1.40 13.64 -24.23
N GLU A 157 0.57 14.64 -23.91
CA GLU A 157 0.95 15.72 -23.00
C GLU A 157 1.13 15.21 -21.55
N CYS A 158 0.26 14.30 -21.10
CA CYS A 158 0.42 13.65 -19.79
C CYS A 158 1.74 12.89 -19.68
N ILE A 159 2.12 12.16 -20.74
CA ILE A 159 3.34 11.35 -20.78
C ILE A 159 4.59 12.24 -20.72
N GLU A 160 4.66 13.25 -21.60
CA GLU A 160 5.81 14.16 -21.68
C GLU A 160 5.99 14.94 -20.37
N ASN A 161 4.92 15.55 -19.86
CA ASN A 161 4.96 16.33 -18.61
C ASN A 161 5.37 15.45 -17.42
N ALA A 162 4.81 14.25 -17.31
CA ALA A 162 5.11 13.35 -16.20
C ALA A 162 6.58 12.91 -16.20
N ALA A 163 7.15 12.59 -17.37
CA ALA A 163 8.55 12.23 -17.50
C ALA A 163 9.47 13.41 -17.14
N GLU A 164 9.16 14.61 -17.66
CA GLU A 164 9.94 15.83 -17.43
C GLU A 164 9.91 16.28 -15.97
N GLU A 165 8.73 16.38 -15.36
CA GLU A 165 8.59 16.76 -13.95
C GLU A 165 9.29 15.77 -13.01
N ALA A 166 9.21 14.46 -13.33
CA ALA A 166 9.88 13.44 -12.53
C ALA A 166 11.40 13.57 -12.58
N LEU A 167 11.98 13.71 -13.78
CA LEU A 167 13.42 13.91 -13.95
C LEU A 167 13.90 15.20 -13.30
N LYS A 168 13.19 16.31 -13.50
CA LYS A 168 13.51 17.61 -12.90
C LYS A 168 13.59 17.53 -11.38
N LYS A 169 12.68 16.81 -10.73
CA LYS A 169 12.69 16.66 -9.26
C LYS A 169 13.92 15.92 -8.73
N TYR A 170 14.51 15.02 -9.53
CA TYR A 170 15.68 14.22 -9.16
C TYR A 170 16.91 14.55 -10.01
N GLU A 171 16.98 15.77 -10.55
CA GLU A 171 18.09 16.25 -11.34
C GLU A 171 19.43 16.06 -10.60
N GLY A 172 20.44 15.56 -11.33
CA GLY A 172 21.75 15.24 -10.77
C GLY A 172 21.81 14.01 -9.85
N LYS A 173 20.70 13.27 -9.67
CA LYS A 173 20.64 12.06 -8.82
C LYS A 173 20.29 10.78 -9.58
N THR A 174 19.81 10.91 -10.82
CA THR A 174 19.32 9.82 -11.68
C THR A 174 20.17 9.72 -12.93
N GLU A 175 20.34 8.50 -13.45
CA GLU A 175 20.98 8.24 -14.74
C GLU A 175 19.94 7.93 -15.83
N LEU A 176 18.64 7.97 -15.50
CA LEU A 176 17.56 7.73 -16.46
C LEU A 176 17.43 8.83 -17.51
N GLU A 177 17.34 8.40 -18.76
CA GLU A 177 17.05 9.24 -19.93
C GLU A 177 15.53 9.49 -20.06
N LYS A 178 15.16 10.69 -20.53
CA LYS A 178 13.75 11.08 -20.74
C LYS A 178 13.04 10.16 -21.72
N GLU A 179 13.72 9.80 -22.80
CA GLU A 179 13.21 8.98 -23.90
C GLU A 179 12.77 7.60 -23.39
N LYS A 180 13.58 6.96 -22.54
CA LYS A 180 13.25 5.67 -21.90
C LYS A 180 12.02 5.77 -21.01
N LEU A 181 11.90 6.85 -20.25
CA LEU A 181 10.76 7.07 -19.35
C LEU A 181 9.48 7.35 -20.14
N VAL A 182 9.56 8.13 -21.22
CA VAL A 182 8.46 8.39 -22.14
C VAL A 182 8.00 7.10 -22.83
N GLU A 183 8.92 6.28 -23.34
CA GLU A 183 8.60 4.99 -23.95
C GLU A 183 7.89 4.06 -22.96
N PHE A 184 8.41 3.97 -21.74
CA PHE A 184 7.79 3.18 -20.68
C PHE A 184 6.37 3.65 -20.37
N LEU A 185 6.15 4.97 -20.25
CA LEU A 185 4.81 5.52 -19.98
C LEU A 185 3.84 5.29 -21.15
N LYS A 186 4.31 5.27 -22.40
CA LYS A 186 3.49 4.89 -23.57
C LYS A 186 3.02 3.45 -23.46
N LYS A 187 3.93 2.51 -23.23
CA LYS A 187 3.60 1.08 -23.04
C LYS A 187 2.70 0.86 -21.83
N PHE A 188 2.95 1.60 -20.75
CA PHE A 188 2.10 1.57 -19.57
C PHE A 188 0.68 2.06 -19.87
N ASN A 189 0.51 3.11 -20.68
CA ASN A 189 -0.80 3.56 -21.15
C ASN A 189 -1.51 2.52 -22.03
N GLU A 190 -0.79 1.89 -22.97
CA GLU A 190 -1.30 0.81 -23.82
C GLU A 190 -1.82 -0.35 -22.95
N PHE A 191 -1.04 -0.79 -21.98
CA PHE A 191 -1.45 -1.78 -20.98
C PHE A 191 -2.75 -1.39 -20.28
N LEU A 192 -2.86 -0.14 -19.78
CA LEU A 192 -4.07 0.30 -19.09
C LEU A 192 -5.31 0.21 -19.98
N HIS A 193 -5.16 0.56 -21.26
CA HIS A 193 -6.23 0.49 -22.25
C HIS A 193 -6.60 -0.96 -22.61
N GLU A 194 -5.62 -1.81 -22.91
CA GLU A 194 -5.82 -3.23 -23.26
C GLU A 194 -6.51 -4.01 -22.14
N GLU A 195 -6.14 -3.73 -20.89
CA GLU A 195 -6.73 -4.35 -19.71
C GLU A 195 -8.02 -3.65 -19.23
N LYS A 196 -8.52 -2.70 -20.02
CA LYS A 196 -9.80 -2.00 -19.84
C LYS A 196 -9.93 -1.32 -18.48
N PHE A 197 -8.87 -0.68 -18.01
CA PHE A 197 -8.92 0.14 -16.81
C PHE A 197 -9.71 1.42 -17.06
N VAL A 198 -10.82 1.59 -16.36
CA VAL A 198 -11.66 2.80 -16.43
C VAL A 198 -11.22 3.86 -15.42
N ARG A 199 -10.49 3.45 -14.37
CA ARG A 199 -10.02 4.34 -13.32
C ARG A 199 -8.75 3.82 -12.68
N VAL A 200 -7.83 4.71 -12.36
CA VAL A 200 -6.58 4.38 -11.67
C VAL A 200 -6.33 5.39 -10.55
N PHE A 201 -5.94 4.91 -9.37
CA PHE A 201 -5.60 5.73 -8.21
C PHE A 201 -4.13 5.52 -7.84
N PRO A 202 -3.26 6.53 -8.03
CA PRO A 202 -1.85 6.40 -7.69
C PRO A 202 -1.57 6.67 -6.21
N GLU A 203 -0.68 5.87 -5.63
CA GLU A 203 -0.05 6.01 -4.29
C GLU A 203 -1.00 6.32 -3.13
N LYS A 204 -2.21 5.74 -3.14
CA LYS A 204 -3.19 5.97 -2.08
C LYS A 204 -2.82 5.18 -0.83
N MET A 205 -2.53 5.88 0.27
CA MET A 205 -2.33 5.27 1.58
C MET A 205 -3.65 4.67 2.09
N ILE A 206 -3.70 3.35 2.20
CA ILE A 206 -4.85 2.62 2.72
C ILE A 206 -4.50 1.77 3.94
N GLU A 207 -5.47 1.63 4.85
CA GLU A 207 -5.33 0.92 6.12
C GLU A 207 -6.50 -0.05 6.35
N SER A 208 -6.19 -1.25 6.82
CA SER A 208 -7.16 -2.23 7.32
C SER A 208 -6.98 -2.44 8.82
N PHE A 209 -7.94 -1.98 9.62
CA PHE A 209 -7.98 -2.20 11.06
C PHE A 209 -8.24 -3.67 11.38
N LYS A 210 -9.06 -4.35 10.57
CA LYS A 210 -9.37 -5.77 10.75
C LYS A 210 -8.11 -6.62 10.75
N ILE A 211 -7.24 -6.41 9.76
CA ILE A 211 -6.03 -7.23 9.57
C ILE A 211 -4.81 -6.61 10.25
N GLY A 212 -4.79 -5.29 10.46
CA GLY A 212 -3.62 -4.56 10.95
C GLY A 212 -2.56 -4.43 9.84
N LEU A 213 -2.99 -4.01 8.66
CA LEU A 213 -2.11 -3.68 7.53
C LEU A 213 -2.29 -2.23 7.16
N SER A 214 -1.22 -1.61 6.69
CA SER A 214 -1.23 -0.29 6.06
C SER A 214 -0.25 -0.25 4.90
N GLY A 215 -0.49 0.59 3.91
CA GLY A 215 0.44 0.76 2.81
C GLY A 215 -0.15 1.57 1.66
N SER A 216 0.72 1.97 0.75
CA SER A 216 0.35 2.62 -0.49
C SER A 216 0.77 1.68 -1.64
N PRO A 217 -0.16 0.92 -2.24
CA PRO A 217 0.10 0.34 -3.55
C PRO A 217 0.50 1.44 -4.52
N ASP A 218 1.39 1.16 -5.49
CA ASP A 218 1.79 2.16 -6.47
C ASP A 218 0.57 2.67 -7.24
N LEU A 219 -0.29 1.73 -7.67
CA LEU A 219 -1.58 2.03 -8.27
C LEU A 219 -2.65 1.04 -7.81
N ILE A 220 -3.87 1.55 -7.75
CA ILE A 220 -5.09 0.76 -7.64
C ILE A 220 -5.90 1.03 -8.90
N GLY A 221 -6.11 0.00 -9.73
CA GLY A 221 -6.90 0.09 -10.95
C GLY A 221 -8.30 -0.51 -10.76
N ILE A 222 -9.30 0.10 -11.37
CA ILE A 222 -10.66 -0.43 -11.54
C ILE A 222 -10.89 -0.68 -13.03
N LYS A 223 -11.23 -1.92 -13.38
CA LYS A 223 -11.58 -2.34 -14.74
C LYS A 223 -13.05 -2.05 -15.05
N GLU A 224 -13.41 -2.01 -16.33
CA GLU A 224 -14.78 -1.80 -16.80
C GLU A 224 -15.80 -2.79 -16.20
N ASN A 225 -15.40 -4.05 -16.03
CA ASN A 225 -16.20 -5.10 -15.37
C ASN A 225 -16.28 -4.93 -13.83
N GLY A 226 -15.69 -3.87 -13.29
CA GLY A 226 -15.62 -3.54 -11.88
C GLY A 226 -14.57 -4.32 -11.08
N GLU A 227 -13.74 -5.17 -11.71
CA GLU A 227 -12.62 -5.80 -11.02
C GLU A 227 -11.64 -4.75 -10.51
N ILE A 228 -11.06 -5.00 -9.34
CA ILE A 228 -10.18 -4.06 -8.65
C ILE A 228 -8.83 -4.73 -8.50
N ILE A 229 -7.78 -4.03 -8.92
CA ILE A 229 -6.47 -4.60 -9.15
C ILE A 229 -5.41 -3.72 -8.47
N ALA A 230 -4.46 -4.36 -7.78
CA ALA A 230 -3.23 -3.70 -7.35
C ALA A 230 -2.18 -3.85 -8.45
N ILE A 231 -1.43 -2.77 -8.73
CA ILE A 231 -0.35 -2.76 -9.71
C ILE A 231 0.90 -2.24 -9.00
N ASP A 232 1.99 -3.01 -9.08
CA ASP A 232 3.29 -2.73 -8.47
C ASP A 232 4.35 -2.55 -9.57
N ILE A 233 5.21 -1.55 -9.41
CA ILE A 233 6.23 -1.18 -10.39
C ILE A 233 7.60 -1.39 -9.77
N LYS A 234 8.51 -1.96 -10.56
CA LYS A 234 9.87 -2.25 -10.13
C LYS A 234 10.86 -1.67 -11.13
N ALA A 235 11.80 -0.87 -10.62
CA ALA A 235 12.87 -0.30 -11.43
C ALA A 235 13.79 -1.34 -12.09
N GLY A 236 14.02 -2.46 -11.40
CA GLY A 236 14.95 -3.50 -11.86
C GLY A 236 14.40 -4.37 -12.99
N GLU A 237 15.23 -5.31 -13.44
CA GLU A 237 14.89 -6.32 -14.45
C GLU A 237 14.29 -7.58 -13.82
N MET A 238 13.41 -8.25 -14.58
CA MET A 238 13.05 -9.64 -14.34
C MET A 238 14.06 -10.57 -15.01
N ARG A 239 14.66 -11.51 -14.25
CA ARG A 239 15.67 -12.45 -14.79
C ARG A 239 15.25 -13.92 -14.74
N ARG A 240 14.85 -14.41 -13.56
CA ARG A 240 14.56 -15.83 -13.30
C ARG A 240 13.21 -15.99 -12.61
N GLY A 241 12.18 -15.42 -13.22
CA GLY A 241 10.83 -15.36 -12.68
C GLY A 241 10.67 -14.38 -11.50
N ILE A 242 9.48 -14.41 -10.89
CA ILE A 242 9.08 -13.49 -9.82
C ILE A 242 9.79 -13.87 -8.53
N LYS A 243 10.50 -12.90 -7.93
CA LYS A 243 11.09 -13.08 -6.60
C LYS A 243 9.99 -13.24 -5.54
N LYS A 244 10.16 -14.19 -4.62
CA LYS A 244 9.16 -14.49 -3.58
C LYS A 244 8.81 -13.27 -2.72
N GLU A 245 9.77 -12.39 -2.46
CA GLU A 245 9.54 -11.12 -1.77
C GLU A 245 8.64 -10.15 -2.55
N HIS A 246 8.77 -10.08 -3.88
CA HIS A 246 7.90 -9.25 -4.72
C HIS A 246 6.50 -9.84 -4.74
N LEU A 247 6.39 -11.18 -4.87
CA LEU A 247 5.12 -11.89 -4.77
C LEU A 247 4.43 -11.61 -3.43
N LEU A 248 5.12 -11.77 -2.30
CA LEU A 248 4.53 -11.50 -0.98
C LEU A 248 4.10 -10.04 -0.81
N GLN A 249 4.87 -9.07 -1.32
CA GLN A 249 4.47 -7.67 -1.31
C GLN A 249 3.17 -7.47 -2.07
N ASN A 250 3.11 -7.95 -3.32
CA ASN A 250 1.93 -7.82 -4.19
C ASN A 250 0.69 -8.47 -3.58
N ILE A 251 0.82 -9.67 -2.99
CA ILE A 251 -0.28 -10.34 -2.29
C ILE A 251 -0.77 -9.50 -1.11
N GLY A 252 0.13 -8.90 -0.33
CA GLY A 252 -0.23 -8.03 0.79
C GLY A 252 -0.96 -6.75 0.35
N GLU A 253 -0.53 -6.14 -0.76
CA GLU A 253 -1.18 -4.98 -1.36
C GLU A 253 -2.57 -5.34 -1.89
N SER A 254 -2.72 -6.49 -2.56
CA SER A 254 -4.03 -6.99 -2.98
C SER A 254 -4.97 -7.28 -1.81
N ILE A 255 -4.47 -7.80 -0.68
CA ILE A 255 -5.26 -7.94 0.55
C ILE A 255 -5.72 -6.57 1.06
N LEU A 256 -4.86 -5.55 1.03
CA LEU A 256 -5.23 -4.18 1.43
C LEU A 256 -6.35 -3.61 0.55
N VAL A 257 -6.18 -3.71 -0.78
CA VAL A 257 -7.17 -3.27 -1.76
C VAL A 257 -8.50 -4.02 -1.58
N GLU A 258 -8.46 -5.34 -1.44
CA GLU A 258 -9.62 -6.19 -1.15
C GLU A 258 -10.36 -5.74 0.11
N ASN A 259 -9.62 -5.41 1.17
CA ASN A 259 -10.21 -4.96 2.43
C ASN A 259 -10.80 -3.55 2.34
N TYR A 260 -10.17 -2.66 1.56
CA TYR A 260 -10.70 -1.31 1.36
C TYR A 260 -12.03 -1.36 0.62
N PHE A 261 -12.06 -2.02 -0.54
CA PHE A 261 -13.24 -2.05 -1.41
C PHE A 261 -14.29 -3.11 -1.04
N ARG A 262 -13.98 -4.00 -0.08
CA ARG A 262 -14.83 -5.15 0.28
C ARG A 262 -15.19 -6.05 -0.91
N LYS A 263 -14.32 -6.09 -1.91
CA LYS A 263 -14.47 -6.90 -3.12
C LYS A 263 -13.25 -7.79 -3.28
N LYS A 264 -13.49 -9.04 -3.68
CA LYS A 264 -12.42 -10.01 -3.87
C LYS A 264 -11.45 -9.54 -4.96
N VAL A 265 -10.16 -9.57 -4.66
CA VAL A 265 -9.08 -9.33 -5.61
C VAL A 265 -8.48 -10.69 -5.98
N ASN A 266 -8.65 -11.08 -7.25
CA ASN A 266 -8.23 -12.37 -7.79
C ASN A 266 -6.90 -12.32 -8.53
N GLU A 267 -6.43 -11.13 -8.89
CA GLU A 267 -5.19 -10.94 -9.64
C GLU A 267 -4.53 -9.60 -9.30
N CYS A 268 -3.22 -9.50 -9.58
CA CYS A 268 -2.46 -8.26 -9.54
C CYS A 268 -1.44 -8.22 -10.68
N TYR A 269 -0.91 -7.02 -10.97
CA TYR A 269 0.12 -6.82 -11.97
C TYR A 269 1.43 -6.37 -11.33
N LEU A 270 2.53 -6.93 -11.84
CA LEU A 270 3.88 -6.56 -11.50
C LEU A 270 4.62 -6.16 -12.77
N ILE A 271 5.05 -4.91 -12.83
CA ILE A 271 5.69 -4.32 -14.02
C ILE A 271 7.16 -4.03 -13.70
N TYR A 272 8.07 -4.54 -14.53
CA TYR A 272 9.51 -4.32 -14.41
C TYR A 272 9.97 -3.32 -15.47
N PHE A 273 10.36 -2.12 -15.05
CA PHE A 273 10.86 -1.07 -15.93
C PHE A 273 12.11 -1.53 -16.70
N GLY A 274 13.12 -2.06 -15.99
CA GLY A 274 14.42 -2.36 -16.60
C GLY A 274 14.40 -3.47 -17.66
N SER A 275 13.36 -4.30 -17.70
CA SER A 275 13.19 -5.36 -18.71
C SER A 275 11.87 -5.25 -19.47
N ASP A 276 11.16 -4.14 -19.33
CA ASP A 276 9.84 -3.88 -19.93
C ASP A 276 8.85 -5.05 -19.77
N SER A 277 8.95 -5.76 -18.64
CA SER A 277 8.24 -7.01 -18.43
C SER A 277 6.98 -6.78 -17.62
N LEU A 278 5.84 -7.14 -18.19
CA LEU A 278 4.56 -7.17 -17.51
C LEU A 278 4.24 -8.60 -17.04
N VAL A 279 3.90 -8.74 -15.76
CA VAL A 279 3.55 -10.04 -15.17
C VAL A 279 2.20 -9.96 -14.49
N LYS A 280 1.25 -10.75 -14.99
CA LYS A 280 -0.07 -10.95 -14.39
C LYS A 280 -0.02 -12.11 -13.39
N ILE A 281 -0.36 -11.85 -12.12
CA ILE A 281 -0.28 -12.84 -11.04
C ILE A 281 -1.70 -13.20 -10.60
N LYS A 282 -2.09 -14.47 -10.74
CA LYS A 282 -3.32 -15.00 -10.14
C LYS A 282 -3.13 -15.19 -8.63
N ILE A 283 -4.06 -14.69 -7.84
CA ILE A 283 -4.00 -14.68 -6.37
C ILE A 283 -4.86 -15.82 -5.83
N SER A 284 -4.21 -16.82 -5.26
CA SER A 284 -4.90 -17.91 -4.56
C SER A 284 -5.11 -17.60 -3.07
N ARG A 285 -5.99 -18.39 -2.43
CA ARG A 285 -6.19 -18.33 -0.98
C ARG A 285 -4.92 -18.71 -0.22
N ASP A 286 -4.20 -19.73 -0.67
CA ASP A 286 -2.97 -20.20 -0.01
C ASP A 286 -1.89 -19.13 0.02
N MET A 287 -1.77 -18.33 -1.05
CA MET A 287 -0.84 -17.20 -1.09
C MET A 287 -1.20 -16.14 -0.03
N LYS A 288 -2.50 -15.84 0.14
CA LYS A 288 -2.97 -14.91 1.17
C LYS A 288 -2.71 -15.47 2.57
N ASP A 289 -2.97 -16.75 2.78
CA ASP A 289 -2.76 -17.42 4.07
C ASP A 289 -1.26 -17.46 4.43
N GLU A 290 -0.39 -17.68 3.44
CA GLU A 290 1.06 -17.60 3.62
C GLU A 290 1.51 -16.18 4.02
N PHE A 291 1.01 -15.15 3.34
CA PHE A 291 1.29 -13.77 3.70
C PHE A 291 0.86 -13.46 5.15
N LEU A 292 -0.37 -13.86 5.52
CA LEU A 292 -0.91 -13.65 6.86
C LEU A 292 -0.15 -14.45 7.93
N LYS A 293 0.40 -15.61 7.58
CA LYS A 293 1.32 -16.38 8.45
C LYS A 293 2.58 -15.58 8.75
N TYR A 294 3.25 -15.01 7.75
CA TYR A 294 4.43 -14.16 7.98
C TYR A 294 4.09 -12.92 8.81
N LYS A 295 2.95 -12.27 8.54
CA LYS A 295 2.46 -11.16 9.37
C LYS A 295 2.28 -11.56 10.84
N LYS A 296 1.67 -12.72 11.10
CA LYS A 296 1.48 -13.25 12.47
C LYS A 296 2.82 -13.52 13.15
N LEU A 297 3.81 -14.03 12.41
CA LEU A 297 5.17 -14.23 12.93
C LEU A 297 5.81 -12.91 13.35
N ILE A 298 5.66 -11.83 12.58
CA ILE A 298 6.15 -10.50 12.98
C ILE A 298 5.56 -10.11 14.34
N GLY A 299 4.25 -10.27 14.54
CA GLY A 299 3.61 -10.00 15.82
C GLY A 299 4.22 -10.77 16.98
N LYS A 300 4.50 -12.07 16.80
CA LYS A 300 5.19 -12.89 17.81
C LYS A 300 6.60 -12.38 18.11
N PHE A 301 7.35 -11.99 17.08
CA PHE A 301 8.70 -11.46 17.25
C PHE A 301 8.72 -10.12 17.99
N VAL A 302 7.81 -9.20 17.63
CA VAL A 302 7.65 -7.91 18.32
C VAL A 302 7.34 -8.14 19.81
N ALA A 303 6.45 -9.09 20.13
CA ALA A 303 6.12 -9.42 21.52
C ALA A 303 7.29 -10.04 22.29
N SER A 304 8.15 -10.83 21.63
CA SER A 304 9.26 -11.55 22.30
C SER A 304 10.36 -10.66 22.86
N ARG A 305 10.50 -9.41 22.38
CA ARG A 305 11.58 -8.46 22.73
C ARG A 305 13.01 -9.01 22.50
N ARG A 306 13.17 -10.11 21.74
CA ARG A 306 14.48 -10.70 21.41
C ARG A 306 15.00 -10.19 20.07
N ILE A 307 16.33 -10.16 19.90
CA ILE A 307 16.97 -9.89 18.60
C ILE A 307 16.65 -11.04 17.64
N PRO A 308 15.97 -10.80 16.49
CA PRO A 308 15.61 -11.89 15.58
C PRO A 308 16.81 -12.58 14.94
N PRO A 309 16.64 -13.83 14.45
CA PRO A 309 17.68 -14.53 13.73
C PRO A 309 17.97 -13.88 12.36
N LYS A 310 19.14 -14.21 11.80
CA LYS A 310 19.47 -13.93 10.39
C LYS A 310 18.51 -14.66 9.45
N SER A 311 18.59 -14.33 8.16
CA SER A 311 17.86 -15.03 7.10
C SER A 311 18.08 -16.53 7.17
N ARG A 312 17.01 -17.30 6.90
CA ARG A 312 17.04 -18.75 6.75
C ARG A 312 16.95 -19.18 5.28
N LEU A 313 17.02 -18.24 4.35
CA LEU A 313 16.93 -18.55 2.92
C LEU A 313 18.19 -19.31 2.45
N PRO A 314 18.06 -20.23 1.47
CA PRO A 314 19.21 -20.86 0.85
C PRO A 314 20.15 -19.80 0.30
N ASN A 315 21.47 -19.96 0.52
CA ASN A 315 22.50 -19.02 0.07
C ASN A 315 22.27 -17.56 0.54
N TYR A 316 21.67 -17.36 1.72
CA TYR A 316 21.34 -16.01 2.22
C TYR A 316 22.54 -15.05 2.28
N ARG A 317 23.76 -15.56 2.45
CA ARG A 317 24.97 -14.72 2.44
C ARG A 317 25.11 -13.96 1.12
N LYS A 318 24.96 -14.65 -0.01
CA LYS A 318 24.99 -14.05 -1.36
C LYS A 318 23.69 -13.30 -1.66
N ARG A 319 22.54 -13.95 -1.44
CA ARG A 319 21.23 -13.43 -1.86
C ARG A 319 20.70 -12.26 -1.02
N VAL A 320 21.05 -12.22 0.26
CA VAL A 320 20.49 -11.26 1.22
C VAL A 320 21.59 -10.38 1.81
N CYS A 321 22.68 -10.96 2.33
CA CYS A 321 23.68 -10.19 3.07
C CYS A 321 24.56 -9.29 2.19
N GLN A 322 24.96 -9.73 0.98
CA GLN A 322 25.89 -9.00 0.11
C GLN A 322 25.43 -7.56 -0.22
N GLY A 323 24.12 -7.35 -0.37
CA GLY A 323 23.51 -6.03 -0.61
C GLY A 323 22.84 -5.40 0.62
N CYS A 324 22.91 -6.01 1.79
CA CYS A 324 22.17 -5.56 2.97
C CYS A 324 22.78 -4.28 3.57
N HIS A 325 22.09 -3.15 3.49
CA HIS A 325 22.56 -1.87 4.03
C HIS A 325 22.65 -1.84 5.57
N VAL A 326 21.97 -2.75 6.28
CA VAL A 326 22.13 -2.91 7.74
C VAL A 326 23.16 -3.98 8.12
N LYS A 327 23.96 -4.48 7.17
CA LYS A 327 25.01 -5.47 7.43
C LYS A 327 26.02 -5.00 8.50
N PRO A 328 26.54 -3.76 8.50
CA PRO A 328 27.48 -3.32 9.53
C PRO A 328 26.93 -3.49 10.95
N ALA A 329 25.69 -3.04 11.19
CA ALA A 329 25.03 -3.22 12.48
C ALA A 329 24.77 -4.70 12.81
N CYS A 330 24.43 -5.52 11.80
CA CYS A 330 24.26 -6.95 11.99
C CYS A 330 25.57 -7.65 12.39
N ASP A 331 26.70 -7.24 11.83
CA ASP A 331 28.00 -7.83 12.13
C ASP A 331 28.49 -7.42 13.53
N ASN A 332 28.25 -6.16 13.93
CA ASN A 332 28.55 -5.70 15.30
C ASN A 332 27.84 -6.55 16.36
N ILE A 333 26.56 -6.90 16.14
CA ILE A 333 25.82 -7.81 17.04
C ILE A 333 26.51 -9.17 17.16
N GLU A 334 27.06 -9.67 16.06
CA GLU A 334 27.68 -11.00 16.03
C GLU A 334 29.08 -10.98 16.66
N ILE A 335 29.82 -9.89 16.48
CA ILE A 335 31.10 -9.64 17.16
C ILE A 335 30.86 -9.59 18.68
N LEU A 336 29.91 -8.78 19.16
CA LEU A 336 29.58 -8.67 20.59
C LEU A 336 29.10 -10.00 21.19
N ARG A 337 28.36 -10.81 20.42
CA ARG A 337 27.93 -12.15 20.85
C ARG A 337 29.09 -13.13 21.01
N LYS A 338 30.18 -12.98 20.26
CA LYS A 338 31.38 -13.79 20.43
C LYS A 338 32.14 -13.39 21.68
N PHE A 339 32.25 -12.09 21.96
CA PHE A 339 32.89 -11.59 23.19
C PHE A 339 32.17 -12.02 24.48
N ARG A 340 30.84 -12.15 24.47
CA ARG A 340 30.07 -12.65 25.62
C ARG A 340 30.17 -14.18 25.86
N LYS A 341 30.84 -14.91 24.97
CA LYS A 341 31.04 -16.37 25.08
C LYS A 341 32.45 -16.74 25.53
N ILE A 342 33.31 -15.75 25.70
CA ILE A 342 34.57 -15.79 26.44
C ILE A 342 34.23 -15.22 27.81
#